data_AF-A0A654ADQ7-F1
#
_entry.id   AF-A0A654ADQ7-F1
#
_cell.length_a   1.000
_cell.length_b   1.000
_cell.length_c   1.000
_cell.angle_alpha   90.00
_cell.angle_beta   90.00
_cell.angle_gamma   90.00
#
_symmetry.space_group_name_H-M   'P 1'
#
loop_
_entity.id
_entity.type
_entity.pdbx_description
1 polymer ?
#
loop_
_entity_poly.entity_id
_entity_poly.type
_entity_poly.pdbx_seq_one_letter_code
_entity_poly.pdbx_strand_id
1 'polypeptide(L)' 'MESLQQEQRYLPELRAHIDKLLAKGWVIAERSPLTLQSGRKTYMVVHGMLIGDNAF' A
#
# COMPACT_ATOMS: atom_id res chain seq x y z
N MET A 1 -15.91 8.59 24.92
CA MET A 1 -15.08 7.53 24.30
C MET A 1 -14.86 7.96 22.88
N GLU A 2 -13.76 8.66 22.63
CA GLU A 2 -13.39 9.15 21.30
C GLU A 2 -13.03 7.93 20.46
N SER A 3 -13.97 7.57 19.57
CA SER A 3 -13.73 6.61 18.51
C SER A 3 -12.53 7.13 17.72
N LEU A 4 -11.37 6.48 17.88
CA LEU A 4 -10.24 6.58 16.97
C LEU A 4 -10.69 5.97 15.63
N GLN A 5 -11.66 6.62 14.99
CA GLN A 5 -12.00 6.40 13.59
C GLN A 5 -10.78 6.89 12.85
N GLN A 6 -9.82 5.99 12.73
CA GLN A 6 -8.78 5.99 11.73
C GLN A 6 -9.39 6.70 10.53
N GLU A 7 -8.91 7.91 10.25
CA GLU A 7 -9.13 8.59 8.99
C GLU A 7 -8.56 7.64 7.93
N GLN A 8 -9.34 6.62 7.57
CA GLN A 8 -9.22 5.87 6.35
C GLN A 8 -9.54 6.91 5.29
N ARG A 9 -8.54 7.74 4.98
CA ARG A 9 -8.60 8.68 3.87
C ARG A 9 -9.12 7.87 2.71
N TYR A 10 -10.30 8.24 2.24
CA TYR A 10 -10.96 7.57 1.14
C TYR A 10 -10.13 7.88 -0.10
N LEU A 11 -9.13 7.03 -0.36
CA LEU A 11 -8.23 7.10 -1.50
C LEU A 11 -8.63 5.97 -2.47
N PRO A 12 -9.79 6.08 -3.14
CA PRO A 12 -10.31 5.02 -3.99
C PRO A 12 -9.32 4.69 -5.12
N GLU A 13 -8.60 5.69 -5.63
CA GLU A 13 -7.58 5.51 -6.67
C GLU A 13 -6.38 4.70 -6.17
N LEU A 14 -5.90 4.97 -4.96
CA LEU A 14 -4.82 4.21 -4.34
C LEU A 14 -5.25 2.77 -4.07
N ARG A 15 -6.47 2.58 -3.55
CA ARG A 15 -7.01 1.24 -3.32
C ARG A 15 -7.16 0.46 -4.62
N ALA A 16 -7.73 1.05 -5.66
CA ALA A 16 -7.82 0.44 -6.98
C ALA A 16 -6.44 0.11 -7.57
N HIS A 17 -5.43 0.95 -7.30
CA HIS A 17 -4.05 0.67 -7.72
C HIS A 17 -3.45 -0.51 -6.95
N ILE A 18 -3.63 -0.57 -5.62
CA ILE A 18 -3.22 -1.70 -4.79
C ILE A 18 -3.91 -2.98 -5.27
N ASP A 19 -5.22 -2.99 -5.49
CA ASP A 19 -5.96 -4.14 -6.02
C ASP A 19 -5.40 -4.61 -7.38
N LYS A 20 -5.05 -3.67 -8.28
CA LYS A 20 -4.38 -4.00 -9.55
C LYS A 20 -3.00 -4.63 -9.34
N LEU A 21 -2.24 -4.20 -8.33
CA LEU A 21 -0.95 -4.79 -7.99
C LEU A 21 -1.13 -6.20 -7.41
N LEU A 22 -2.09 -6.39 -6.50
CA LEU A 22 -2.43 -7.70 -5.95
C LEU A 22 -2.85 -8.68 -7.05
N ALA A 23 -3.69 -8.23 -7.99
CA ALA A 23 -4.08 -9.02 -9.17
C ALA A 23 -2.90 -9.37 -10.09
N LYS A 24 -1.83 -8.57 -10.09
CA LYS A 24 -0.57 -8.85 -10.81
C LYS A 24 0.37 -9.80 -10.06
N GLY A 25 -0.01 -10.28 -8.88
CA GLY A 25 0.81 -11.18 -8.06
C GLY A 25 1.69 -10.47 -7.03
N TRP A 26 1.46 -9.18 -6.76
CA TRP A 26 2.07 -8.52 -5.61
C TRP A 26 1.41 -9.04 -4.33
N VAL A 27 2.18 -9.10 -3.26
CA VAL A 27 1.72 -9.53 -1.94
C VAL A 27 1.84 -8.38 -0.95
N ILE A 28 0.93 -8.33 0.02
CA ILE A 28 1.02 -7.38 1.13
C ILE A 28 2.05 -7.94 2.11
N ALA A 29 3.23 -7.32 2.16
CA ALA A 29 4.30 -7.69 3.08
C ALA A 29 4.09 -7.08 4.48
N GLU A 30 3.64 -5.82 4.53
CA GLU A 30 3.37 -5.10 5.78
C GLU A 30 2.13 -4.21 5.64
N ARG A 31 1.46 -3.86 6.75
CA ARG A 31 0.20 -3.06 6.73
C ARG A 31 0.28 -1.74 7.48
N SER A 32 1.37 -1.46 8.19
CA SER A 32 1.54 -0.22 8.96
C SER A 32 3.02 0.08 9.15
N PRO A 33 3.68 0.69 8.13
CA PRO A 33 3.14 1.20 6.87
C PRO A 33 2.76 0.10 5.86
N LEU A 34 1.76 0.37 5.00
CA LEU A 34 1.32 -0.60 3.99
C LEU A 34 2.41 -0.79 2.94
N THR A 35 2.91 -2.02 2.80
CA THR A 35 4.01 -2.35 1.90
C THR A 35 3.62 -3.54 1.04
N LEU A 36 3.82 -3.41 -0.27
CA LEU A 36 3.60 -4.43 -1.28
C LEU A 36 4.94 -4.94 -1.78
N GLN A 37 5.06 -6.25 -1.99
CA GLN A 37 6.26 -6.88 -2.51
C GLN A 37 5.93 -7.73 -3.74
N SER A 38 6.82 -7.72 -4.73
CA SER A 38 6.75 -8.59 -5.89
C SER A 38 8.17 -9.02 -6.27
N GLY A 39 8.56 -10.21 -5.81
CA GLY A 39 9.92 -10.73 -6.02
C GLY A 39 10.96 -9.83 -5.34
N ARG A 40 11.79 -9.17 -6.14
CA ARG A 40 12.84 -8.23 -5.65
C ARG A 40 12.37 -6.78 -5.55
N LYS A 41 11.15 -6.46 -5.96
CA LYS A 41 10.60 -5.09 -5.93
C LYS A 41 9.74 -4.90 -4.69
N THR A 42 9.89 -3.75 -4.04
CA THR A 42 9.12 -3.40 -2.85
C THR A 42 8.53 -2.00 -3.01
N TYR A 43 7.22 -1.88 -2.80
CA TYR A 43 6.46 -0.66 -2.90
C TYR A 43 5.87 -0.32 -1.53
N MET A 44 6.18 0.85 -0.99
CA MET A 44 5.66 1.30 0.30
C MET A 44 4.64 2.42 0.10
N VAL A 45 3.53 2.35 0.81
CA VAL A 45 2.51 3.40 0.81
C VAL A 45 2.77 4.36 1.97
N VAL A 46 3.11 5.60 1.63
CA VAL A 46 3.42 6.68 2.57
C VAL A 46 2.54 7.88 2.25
N HIS A 47 1.82 8.40 3.24
CA HIS A 47 0.90 9.54 3.09
C HIS A 47 -0.14 9.42 1.96
N GLY A 48 -0.49 8.20 1.55
CA GLY A 48 -1.43 7.95 0.44
C GLY A 48 -0.77 7.91 -0.94
N MET A 49 0.56 7.91 -1.00
CA MET A 49 1.34 7.73 -2.22
C MET A 49 2.10 6.41 -2.16
N LEU A 50 2.21 5.75 -3.30
CA LEU A 50 2.91 4.48 -3.44
C LEU A 50 4.33 4.75 -3.95
N ILE A 51 5.30 4.62 -3.05
CA ILE A 51 6.73 4.89 -3.28
C ILE A 51 7.40 3.56 -3.62
N GLY A 52 8.06 3.50 -4.77
CA GLY A 52 8.80 2.32 -5.17
C GLY A 52 10.24 2.37 -4.70
N ASP A 53 10.62 1.45 -3.83
CA ASP A 53 12.02 1.19 -3.56
C ASP A 53 12.51 0.16 -4.58
N ASN A 54 13.34 0.64 -5.50
CA ASN A 54 14.09 -0.22 -6.40
C ASN A 54 15.53 -0.25 -5.89
N ALA A 55 15.73 -0.76 -4.67
CA ALA A 55 17.06 -1.11 -4.19
C ALA A 55 17.62 -2.20 -5.12
N PHE A 56 18.61 -1.79 -5.91
CA PHE A 56 19.45 -2.67 -6.71
C PHE A 56 20.51 -3.33 -5.83
#